data_AF-A0A178WAJ8-F1
#
_entry.id   AF-A0A178WAJ8-F1
#
_cell.length_a   1.000
_cell.length_b   1.000
_cell.length_c   1.000
_cell.angle_alpha   90.00
_cell.angle_beta   90.00
_cell.angle_gamma   90.00
#
_symmetry.space_group_name_H-M   'P 1'
#
loop_
_entity.id
_entity.type
_entity.pdbx_description
1 polymer ?
#
loop_
_entity_poly.entity_id
_entity_poly.type
_entity_poly.pdbx_seq_one_letter_code
_entity_poly.pdbx_strand_id
1 'polypeptide(L)'
;MCRLWERPEKEIAIVSHGIFLQQTLCALHGKVGIPLEDSLLTRFANCELRSIRIEKSDMEADTLMTSNCRNYVTPPSTSFHSHA
;
A
#
# COMPACT_ATOMS: atom_id res chain seq x y z
N MET A 1 17.17 -11.28 9.61
CA MET A 1 15.86 -10.92 9.04
C MET A 1 15.66 -9.43 9.29
N CYS A 2 15.72 -8.57 8.27
CA CYS A 2 15.64 -7.11 8.48
C CYS A 2 14.18 -6.67 8.50
N ARG A 3 13.72 -6.14 9.64
CA ARG A 3 12.34 -5.62 9.78
C ARG A 3 12.27 -4.20 9.25
N LEU A 4 11.25 -3.91 8.44
CA LEU A 4 10.99 -2.56 7.92
C LEU A 4 10.76 -1.53 9.04
N TRP A 5 10.32 -1.99 10.22
CA TRP A 5 10.01 -1.15 11.38
C TRP A 5 11.23 -0.70 12.19
N GLU A 6 12.37 -1.33 11.96
CA GLU A 6 13.63 -1.04 12.66
C GLU A 6 14.56 -0.17 11.80
N ARG A 7 14.08 0.21 10.61
CA ARG A 7 14.83 1.00 9.63
C ARG A 7 14.90 2.47 10.05
N PRO A 8 16.07 3.12 9.99
CA PRO A 8 16.21 4.55 10.31
C PRO A 8 15.61 5.47 9.23
N GLU A 9 15.31 4.94 8.05
CA GLU A 9 14.74 5.70 6.94
C GLU A 9 13.32 6.20 7.28
N LYS A 10 13.09 7.50 7.09
CA LYS A 10 11.79 8.15 7.36
C LYS A 10 10.73 7.82 6.32
N GLU A 11 11.15 7.50 5.10
CA GLU A 11 10.29 7.19 3.97
C GLU A 11 10.80 5.91 3.31
N ILE A 12 9.92 4.94 3.11
CA ILE A 12 10.25 3.63 2.56
C ILE A 12 9.28 3.34 1.41
N ALA A 13 9.83 3.11 0.22
CA ALA A 13 9.07 2.62 -0.93
C ALA A 13 9.20 1.08 -1.02
N ILE A 14 8.07 0.40 -1.20
CA ILE A 14 8.01 -1.05 -1.38
C ILE A 14 7.44 -1.32 -2.77
N VAL A 15 8.26 -1.92 -3.65
CA VAL A 15 7.83 -2.36 -4.98
C VAL A 15 7.71 -3.87 -4.97
N SER A 16 6.50 -4.37 -5.20
CA SER A 16 6.20 -5.81 -5.20
C SER A 16 4.96 -6.11 -6.06
N HIS A 17 4.53 -7.36 -6.05
CA HIS A 17 3.31 -7.80 -6.71
C HIS A 17 2.06 -7.29 -5.98
N GLY A 18 1.02 -6.95 -6.73
CA GLY A 18 -0.19 -6.37 -6.15
C GLY A 18 -0.88 -7.24 -5.09
N ILE A 19 -0.82 -8.57 -5.23
CA ILE A 19 -1.37 -9.50 -4.22
C ILE A 19 -0.55 -9.50 -2.93
N PHE A 20 0.78 -9.39 -3.04
CA PHE A 20 1.67 -9.33 -1.88
C PHE A 20 1.46 -8.03 -1.11
N LEU A 21 1.32 -6.90 -1.82
CA LEU A 21 1.04 -5.60 -1.21
C LEU A 21 -0.34 -5.58 -0.52
N GLN A 22 -1.36 -6.18 -1.13
CA GLN A 22 -2.70 -6.31 -0.54
C GLN A 22 -2.67 -7.13 0.76
N GLN A 23 -2.06 -8.32 0.73
CA GLN A 23 -1.95 -9.17 1.93
C GLN A 23 -1.16 -8.50 3.05
N THR A 24 -0.12 -7.75 2.69
CA THR A 24 0.66 -6.96 3.66
C THR A 24 -0.21 -5.89 4.34
N LEU A 25 -1.06 -5.18 3.58
CA LEU A 25 -2.03 -4.23 4.14
C LEU A 25 -3.05 -4.90 5.06
N CYS A 26 -3.62 -6.04 4.67
CA CYS A 26 -4.56 -6.80 5.51
C CYS A 26 -3.91 -7.22 6.84
N ALA A 27 -2.67 -7.70 6.79
CA ALA A 27 -1.92 -8.11 7.98
C ALA A 27 -1.55 -6.91 8.87
N LEU A 28 -1.27 -5.75 8.27
CA LEU A 28 -1.01 -4.51 8.99
C LEU A 28 -2.28 -4.04 9.72
N HIS A 29 -3.42 -4.04 9.04
CA HIS A 29 -4.73 -3.71 9.62
C HIS A 29 -5.02 -4.54 10.87
N GLY A 30 -4.86 -5.87 10.79
CA GLY A 30 -5.09 -6.76 11.93
C GLY A 30 -4.10 -6.62 13.10
N LYS A 31 -2.91 -6.07 12.86
CA LYS A 31 -1.86 -5.91 13.89
C LYS A 31 -1.92 -4.59 14.64
N VAL A 32 -2.22 -3.50 13.94
CA VAL A 32 -2.17 -2.16 14.53
C VAL A 32 -3.51 -1.80 15.19
N GLY A 33 -4.59 -2.57 14.92
CA GLY A 33 -5.91 -2.32 15.52
C GLY A 33 -6.57 -1.02 15.03
N ILE A 34 -5.95 -0.36 14.05
CA ILE A 34 -6.45 0.88 13.45
C ILE A 34 -7.38 0.48 12.30
N PRO A 35 -8.62 1.00 12.26
CA PRO A 35 -9.52 0.76 11.16
C PRO A 35 -8.95 1.33 9.87
N LEU A 36 -8.65 0.45 8.91
CA LEU A 36 -8.29 0.80 7.54
C LEU A 36 -9.56 0.67 6.71
N GLU A 37 -9.85 1.66 5.87
CA GLU A 37 -10.99 1.59 4.95
C GLU A 37 -10.91 0.34 4.07
N ASP A 38 -12.00 -0.44 4.00
CA ASP A 38 -12.07 -1.67 3.21
C ASP A 38 -11.72 -1.45 1.73
N SER A 39 -11.99 -0.24 1.22
CA SER A 39 -11.62 0.18 -0.13
C SER A 39 -10.11 0.08 -0.42
N LEU A 40 -9.28 0.17 0.62
CA LEU A 40 -7.82 0.08 0.57
C LEU A 40 -7.29 -1.34 0.77
N LEU A 41 -8.16 -2.30 1.08
CA LEU A 41 -7.83 -3.73 1.16
C LEU A 41 -8.09 -4.46 -0.17
N THR A 42 -8.33 -3.70 -1.24
CA THR A 42 -8.48 -4.21 -2.60
C THR A 42 -7.15 -4.51 -3.27
N ARG A 43 -7.16 -5.37 -4.29
CA ARG A 43 -5.98 -5.69 -5.10
C ARG A 43 -5.42 -4.44 -5.77
N PHE A 44 -4.10 -4.29 -5.76
CA PHE A 44 -3.42 -3.21 -6.48
C PHE A 44 -3.47 -3.45 -8.00
N ALA A 45 -3.77 -2.40 -8.76
CA ALA A 45 -3.54 -2.34 -10.19
C ALA A 45 -2.04 -2.20 -10.52
N ASN A 46 -1.68 -2.41 -11.78
CA ASN A 46 -0.30 -2.22 -12.23
C ASN A 46 0.12 -0.76 -12.01
N CYS A 47 1.31 -0.59 -11.42
CA CYS A 47 1.87 0.72 -11.09
C CYS A 47 0.99 1.58 -10.15
N GLU A 48 0.03 0.98 -9.44
CA GLU A 48 -0.75 1.69 -8.43
C GLU A 48 0.11 2.03 -7.21
N LEU A 49 0.08 3.30 -6.81
CA LEU A 49 0.78 3.79 -5.63
C LEU A 49 -0.21 4.04 -4.49
N ARG A 50 0.02 3.39 -3.35
CA ARG A 50 -0.67 3.68 -2.08
C ARG A 50 0.35 4.12 -1.06
N SER A 51 0.09 5.27 -0.43
CA SER A 51 0.93 5.80 0.64
C SER A 51 0.31 5.44 1.97
N ILE A 52 1.13 4.99 2.92
CA ILE A 52 0.75 4.70 4.30
C ILE A 52 1.62 5.58 5.19
N ARG A 53 0.99 6.43 6.00
CA ARG A 53 1.64 7.21 7.04
C ARG A 53 1.28 6.56 8.37
N ILE A 54 2.29 6.24 9.16
CA ILE A 54 2.12 5.63 10.47
C ILE A 54 2.71 6.60 11.48
N GLU A 55 1.89 7.10 12.38
CA GLU A 55 2.29 8.00 13.45
C GLU A 55 2.22 7.24 14.77
N LYS A 56 3.34 7.23 15.50
CA LYS A 56 3.34 6.76 16.89
C LYS A 56 2.81 7.90 17.75
N SER A 57 1.69 7.67 18.44
CA SER A 57 1.20 8.59 19.47
C SER A 57 1.59 8.06 20.85
N ASP A 58 1.95 8.96 21.77
CA ASP A 58 2.24 8.60 23.16
C ASP A 58 0.97 8.18 23.95
N MET A 59 -0.20 8.29 23.31
CA MET A 59 -1.52 7.99 23.86
C MET A 59 -2.11 6.77 23.14
N GLU A 60 -1.49 5.61 23.38
CA GLU A 60 -2.01 4.23 23.25
C GLU A 60 -2.55 3.75 21.88
N ALA A 61 -2.71 4.61 20.87
CA ALA A 61 -3.09 4.21 19.52
C ALA A 61 -2.17 4.84 18.46
N ASP A 62 -1.47 3.99 17.71
CA ASP A 62 -0.81 4.41 16.47
C ASP A 62 -1.89 4.96 15.52
N THR A 63 -1.57 5.96 14.71
CA THR A 63 -2.48 6.48 13.67
C THR A 63 -1.97 6.09 12.30
N LEU A 64 -2.83 5.50 11.47
CA LEU A 64 -2.49 5.05 10.14
C LEU A 64 -3.33 5.79 9.12
N MET A 65 -2.70 6.67 8.36
CA MET A 65 -3.34 7.43 7.31
C MET A 65 -2.91 6.87 5.96
N THR A 66 -3.88 6.57 5.11
CA THR A 66 -3.63 5.95 3.82
C THR A 66 -4.25 6.78 2.71
N SER A 67 -3.50 6.99 1.64
CA SER A 67 -3.97 7.70 0.46
C SER A 67 -3.63 6.92 -0.81
N ASN A 68 -4.61 6.86 -1.73
CA ASN A 68 -4.43 6.26 -3.05
C ASN A 68 -4.05 7.38 -4.03
N CYS A 69 -2.81 7.34 -4.53
CA CYS A 69 -2.32 8.30 -5.51
C CYS A 69 -2.70 7.81 -6.92
N ARG A 70 -4.00 7.86 -7.25
CA ARG A 70 -4.54 7.32 -8.51
C ARG A 70 -4.14 8.14 -9.76
N ASN A 71 -3.52 9.30 -9.57
CA ASN A 71 -3.24 10.27 -10.64
C ASN A 71 -2.11 9.87 -11.61
N TYR A 72 -1.34 8.82 -11.33
CA TYR A 72 -0.20 8.40 -12.17
C TYR A 72 -0.41 7.08 -12.91
N VAL A 73 -1.62 6.50 -12.84
CA VAL A 73 -1.93 5.30 -13.63
C VAL A 73 -2.16 5.74 -15.07
N THR A 74 -1.14 5.62 -15.92
CA THR A 74 -1.32 5.63 -17.37
C THR A 74 -2.43 4.63 -17.72
N PRO A 75 -3.38 4.99 -18.61
CA PRO A 75 -4.43 4.07 -19.00
C PRO A 75 -3.81 2.75 -19.48
N PRO A 76 -4.47 1.60 -19.26
CA PRO A 76 -3.96 0.33 -19.75
C PRO A 76 -3.68 0.49 -21.23
N SER A 77 -2.44 0.24 -21.66
CA SER A 77 -2.10 0.21 -23.07
C SER A 77 -3.02 -0.85 -23.69
N THR A 78 -4.03 -0.44 -24.44
CA THR A 78 -4.78 -1.35 -25.30
C THR A 78 -3.84 -1.72 -26.44
N SER A 79 -2.94 -2.68 -26.21
CA SER A 79 -2.28 -3.37 -27.29
C SER A 79 -3.34 -4.25 -27.95
N PHE A 80 -4.09 -3.66 -28.89
CA PHE A 80 -4.78 -4.45 -29.90
C PHE A 80 -3.70 -5.21 -30.67
N HIS A 81 -3.47 -6.47 -30.30
CA HIS A 81 -2.87 -7.42 -31.23
C HIS A 81 -3.94 -7.74 -32.28
N SER A 82 -4.01 -6.91 -33.31
CA SER A 82 -4.51 -7.36 -34.61
C SER A 82 -3.39 -8.18 -35.25
N HIS A 83 -3.46 -9.50 -35.12
CA HIS A 83 -2.81 -10.38 -36.09
C HIS A 83 -3.90 -11.01 -36.96
N ALA A 84 -3.68 -10.85 -38.26
CA ALA A 84 -4.49 -11.29 -39.39
C ALA A 84 -4.66 -12.82 -39.43
#